data_AF-A2C7B1-F1
#
_entry.id   AF-A2C7B1-F1
#
_cell.length_a   1.000
_cell.length_b   1.000
_cell.length_c   1.000
_cell.angle_alpha   90.00
_cell.angle_beta   90.00
_cell.angle_gamma   90.00
#
_symmetry.space_group_name_H-M   'P 1'
#
loop_
_entity.id
_entity.type
_entity.pdbx_description
1 polymer ?
#
loop_
_entity_poly.entity_id
_entity_poly.type
_entity_poly.pdbx_seq_one_letter_code
_entity_poly.pdbx_strand_id
1 'polypeptide(L)' 'MTCFEGSSTALVVIDQGTTQRRHWQDLQPELLGKFGIYRVWRLDRRTLEKRANQLKSEGFQTDWRQPRPERF' A
#
# COMPACT_ATOMS: atom_id res chain seq x y z
N MET A 1 -1.64 8.71 -24.08
CA MET A 1 -2.33 7.44 -23.78
C MET A 1 -1.29 6.52 -23.15
N THR A 2 -1.15 6.54 -21.83
CA THR A 2 -0.06 5.83 -21.13
C THR A 2 -0.48 4.39 -20.87
N CYS A 3 0.25 3.44 -21.46
CA CYS A 3 0.15 2.02 -21.19
C CYS A 3 0.44 1.74 -19.72
N PHE A 4 -0.52 1.14 -19.00
CA PHE A 4 -0.27 0.47 -17.72
C PHE A 4 -0.06 -1.01 -18.02
N GLU A 5 1.18 -1.45 -18.20
CA GLU A 5 1.53 -2.88 -18.27
C GLU A 5 1.53 -3.48 -16.85
N GLY A 6 0.36 -3.57 -16.24
CA GLY A 6 0.18 -4.20 -14.93
C GLY A 6 -1.28 -4.49 -14.64
N SER A 7 -1.53 -5.51 -13.80
CA SER A 7 -2.89 -5.82 -13.34
C SER A 7 -3.55 -4.59 -12.71
N SER A 8 -4.85 -4.41 -12.96
CA SER A 8 -5.68 -3.38 -12.32
C SER A 8 -5.81 -3.57 -10.81
N THR A 9 -5.38 -4.73 -10.32
CA THR A 9 -5.52 -5.18 -8.95
C THR A 9 -4.17 -5.41 -8.28
N ALA A 10 -4.05 -4.96 -7.04
CA ALA A 10 -2.92 -5.29 -6.16
C ALA A 10 -3.38 -6.22 -5.03
N LEU A 11 -2.57 -7.23 -4.75
CA LEU A 11 -2.69 -8.07 -3.55
C LEU A 11 -1.67 -7.60 -2.52
N VAL A 12 -2.13 -7.34 -1.30
CA VAL A 12 -1.28 -6.85 -0.21
C VAL A 12 -1.43 -7.77 1.00
N VAL A 13 -0.31 -8.28 1.49
CA VAL A 13 -0.24 -8.96 2.78
C VAL A 13 0.21 -7.94 3.83
N ILE A 14 -0.63 -7.71 4.83
CA ILE A 14 -0.44 -6.59 5.78
C ILE A 14 -0.91 -6.99 7.18
N ASP A 15 -0.11 -6.68 8.20
CA ASP A 15 -0.47 -6.93 9.60
C ASP A 15 -1.41 -5.86 10.17
N GLN A 16 -2.13 -6.20 11.25
CA GLN A 16 -3.08 -5.28 11.89
C GLN A 16 -2.51 -3.93 12.29
N GLY A 17 -1.28 -3.88 12.79
CA GLY A 17 -0.64 -2.63 13.20
C GLY A 17 -0.36 -1.75 12.01
N THR A 18 0.14 -2.32 10.91
CA THR A 18 0.42 -1.57 9.69
C THR A 18 -0.85 -1.03 9.03
N THR A 19 -1.97 -1.77 9.09
CA THR A 19 -3.26 -1.29 8.55
C THR A 19 -3.77 0.01 9.19
N GLN A 20 -3.35 0.32 10.42
CA GLN A 20 -3.77 1.53 11.13
C GLN A 20 -2.95 2.77 10.75
N ARG A 21 -1.81 2.59 10.08
CA ARG A 21 -0.94 3.71 9.69
C ARG A 21 -1.63 4.57 8.64
N ARG A 22 -1.43 5.89 8.72
CA ARG A 22 -2.02 6.90 7.83
C ARG A 22 -1.92 6.56 6.33
N HIS A 23 -0.81 5.95 5.90
CA HIS A 23 -0.58 5.55 4.51
C HIS A 23 -1.58 4.52 3.98
N TRP A 24 -2.16 3.70 4.87
CA TRP A 24 -3.06 2.60 4.53
C TRP A 24 -4.54 2.90 4.80
N GLN A 25 -4.83 4.11 5.30
CA GLN A 25 -6.20 4.59 5.49
C GLN A 25 -6.80 5.06 4.15
N ASP A 26 -8.13 5.08 4.07
CA ASP A 26 -8.91 5.57 2.93
C ASP A 26 -8.80 4.77 1.62
N LEU A 27 -8.29 3.53 1.70
CA LEU A 27 -8.07 2.64 0.53
C LEU A 27 -9.22 1.68 0.23
N GLN A 28 -10.17 1.50 1.17
CA GLN A 28 -11.32 0.60 1.05
C GLN A 28 -10.97 -0.81 0.50
N PRO A 29 -10.03 -1.54 1.12
CA PRO A 29 -9.62 -2.87 0.66
C PRO A 29 -10.74 -3.90 0.76
N GLU A 30 -10.79 -4.82 -0.20
CA GLU A 30 -11.53 -6.07 -0.07
C GLU A 30 -10.67 -7.06 0.74
N LEU A 31 -11.19 -7.53 1.87
CA LEU A 31 -10.51 -8.54 2.68
C LEU A 31 -10.74 -9.93 2.07
N LEU A 32 -9.68 -10.55 1.57
CA LEU A 32 -9.73 -11.91 1.01
C LEU A 32 -9.47 -13.00 2.04
N GLY A 33 -8.76 -12.67 3.13
CA GLY A 33 -8.42 -13.66 4.15
C GLY A 33 -7.63 -13.10 5.32
N LYS A 34 -7.55 -13.89 6.38
CA LYS A 34 -6.75 -13.62 7.58
C LYS A 34 -5.89 -14.83 7.91
N PHE A 35 -4.62 -14.60 8.23
CA PHE A 35 -3.65 -15.63 8.57
C PHE A 35 -2.85 -15.16 9.79
N GLY A 36 -3.25 -15.59 10.98
CA GLY A 36 -2.68 -15.07 12.23
C GLY A 36 -2.87 -13.54 12.33
N ILE A 37 -1.76 -12.81 12.51
CA ILE A 37 -1.76 -11.34 12.60
C ILE A 37 -1.91 -10.64 11.23
N TYR A 38 -1.81 -11.40 10.13
CA TYR A 38 -1.82 -10.88 8.78
C TYR A 38 -3.22 -10.92 8.15
N ARG A 39 -3.47 -9.93 7.29
CA ARG A 39 -4.63 -9.85 6.39
C ARG A 39 -4.13 -9.90 4.96
N VAL A 40 -4.93 -10.51 4.09
CA VAL A 40 -4.75 -10.44 2.64
C VAL A 40 -5.80 -9.50 2.08
N TRP A 41 -5.34 -8.39 1.52
CA TRP A 41 -6.19 -7.37 0.91
C TRP A 41 -6.08 -7.43 -0.60
N ARG A 42 -7.22 -7.25 -1.26
CA ARG A 42 -7.29 -6.87 -2.66
C ARG A 42 -7.60 -5.38 -2.76
N LEU A 43 -6.86 -4.68 -3.61
CA LEU A 43 -7.01 -3.25 -3.84
C LEU A 43 -7.04 -2.94 -5.33
N ASP A 44 -7.84 -1.94 -5.70
CA ASP A 44 -7.74 -1.29 -7.00
C ASP A 44 -6.42 -0.50 -7.06
N ARG A 45 -5.64 -0.75 -8.12
CA ARG A 45 -4.33 -0.15 -8.30
C ARG A 45 -4.38 1.36 -8.47
N ARG A 46 -5.41 1.89 -9.13
CA ARG A 46 -5.59 3.34 -9.33
C ARG A 46 -5.86 4.03 -7.99
N THR A 47 -6.57 3.37 -7.09
CA THR A 47 -6.82 3.87 -5.73
C THR A 47 -5.51 3.98 -4.93
N LEU A 48 -4.65 2.96 -5.01
CA LEU A 48 -3.31 2.99 -4.41
C LEU A 48 -2.46 4.13 -4.96
N GLU A 49 -2.44 4.31 -6.28
CA GLU A 49 -1.66 5.36 -6.94
C GLU A 49 -2.18 6.76 -6.59
N LYS A 50 -3.50 6.94 -6.55
CA LYS A 50 -4.13 8.19 -6.12
C LYS A 50 -3.73 8.53 -4.68
N ARG A 51 -3.79 7.56 -3.77
CA ARG A 51 -3.39 7.76 -2.37
C ARG A 51 -1.91 8.08 -2.26
N ALA A 52 -1.05 7.39 -3.01
CA ALA A 52 0.38 7.66 -3.04
C ALA A 52 0.69 9.09 -3.52
N ASN A 53 0.00 9.56 -4.57
CA ASN A 53 0.15 10.92 -5.09
C ASN A 53 -0.36 11.97 -4.09
N GLN A 54 -1.48 11.71 -3.41
CA GLN A 54 -1.96 12.56 -2.34
C GLN A 54 -0.93 12.70 -1.21
N LEU A 55 -0.39 11.58 -0.71
CA LEU A 55 0.61 11.59 0.36
C LEU A 55 1.86 12.39 -0.05
N LYS A 56 2.31 12.25 -1.30
CA LYS A 56 3.43 13.05 -1.83
C LYS A 56 3.09 14.54 -1.86
N SER A 57 1.88 14.92 -2.27
CA SER A 57 1.45 16.34 -2.27
C SER A 57 1.33 16.92 -0.85
N GLU A 58 1.06 16.07 0.15
CA GLU A 58 1.07 16.45 1.57
C GLU A 58 2.50 16.54 2.16
N GLY A 59 3.54 16.33 1.33
CA GLY A 59 4.95 16.42 1.72
C GLY A 59 5.54 15.10 2.25
N PHE A 60 4.80 13.99 2.20
CA PHE A 60 5.29 12.70 2.69
C PHE A 60 6.45 12.19 1.83
N GLN A 61 7.60 11.93 2.45
CA GLN A 61 8.81 11.43 1.80
C GLN A 61 8.90 9.91 1.92
N THR A 62 9.18 9.25 0.81
CA THR A 62 9.40 7.81 0.79
C THR A 62 10.86 7.48 1.10
N ASP A 63 11.11 6.69 2.14
CA ASP A 63 12.46 6.23 2.52
C ASP A 63 12.81 4.83 1.98
N TRP A 64 11.93 4.18 1.23
CA TRP A 64 12.17 2.80 0.72
C TRP A 64 13.37 2.70 -0.24
N ARG A 65 13.82 3.81 -0.85
CA ARG A 65 15.04 3.87 -1.67
C ARG A 65 16.30 4.16 -0.85
N GLN A 66 16.15 4.47 0.43
CA GLN A 66 17.26 4.70 1.36
C GLN A 66 17.48 3.40 2.15
N PRO A 67 18.50 2.60 1.79
CA PRO A 67 18.78 1.38 2.53
C PRO A 67 19.07 1.72 4.01
N ARG A 68 18.48 0.96 4.93
CA ARG A 68 18.82 0.98 6.36
C ARG A 68 19.55 -0.34 6.69
N PRO A 69 20.88 -0.39 6.57
CA PRO A 69 21.65 -1.63 6.68
C PRO A 69 21.45 -2.33 8.02
N GLU A 70 21.28 -1.55 9.09
CA GLU A 70 21.03 -1.99 10.47
C GLU A 70 19.71 -2.73 10.70
N ARG A 71 18.88 -2.92 9.67
CA ARG A 71 17.65 -3.73 9.72
C ARG A 71 17.77 -5.10 9.03
N PHE A 72 18.95 -5.46 8.54
CA PHE A 72 19.26 -6.75 7.89
C PHE A 72 20.42 -7.46 8.59
#